data_AF-A0A6A5ESN4-F1
#
_entry.id   AF-A0A6A5ESN4-F1
#
_cell.length_a   1.000
_cell.length_b   1.000
_cell.length_c   1.000
_cell.angle_alpha   90.00
_cell.angle_beta   90.00
_cell.angle_gamma   90.00
#
_symmetry.space_group_name_H-M   'P 1'
#
loop_
_entity.id
_entity.type
_entity.pdbx_description
1 polymer ?
#
loop_
_entity_poly.entity_id
_entity_poly.type
_entity_poly.pdbx_seq_one_letter_code
_entity_poly.pdbx_strand_id
1 'polypeptide(L)'
;MKAEASHGDKHSSQPAWKQRPSPALSDSTDSGTGGGMFDTLYEWFWWERIWLPVNLTWADLEDREGWVYAKASHLYVTVPYTFAFLLIRYLFERWIATPIAVSAGIKQRVHLKAEDNPILEHYYITQCRNPAQADIDGLSKKSSLSVRQVERWFRRRRSQDLPGVLKKFREASWRFVFYLLAFIGGIVALYDKEWFYDTREVWTGFPKQSMLESQYWYYILEMSFYGSLLLSVAFDVKRKDFKEQIIHHLATLVLLSFSWCANYIRIGTLVMIVHDASDVLLESAKLFNYAKWEKTCQSLFVLFAMVFMVTRLIIFPFWLIHCTWVYPVQHYPAFFGYYFFNVMLVVLLCLHIFWAYLILCMIRKFMFGTLTRDERSDIEEEEEEESSLTEDECKDEHKLGNGLTVGEKKDKRNGFQCSSPPENICRSKTVY
;
A
#
# COMPACT_ATOMS: atom_id res chain seq x y z
N MET A 1 -3.38 82.53 29.19
CA MET A 1 -4.80 82.70 29.60
C MET A 1 -5.63 81.92 28.60
N LYS A 2 -6.39 80.91 29.07
CA LYS A 2 -7.59 80.23 28.51
C LYS A 2 -7.74 80.13 26.97
N ALA A 3 -7.69 78.96 26.33
CA ALA A 3 -8.58 77.78 26.39
C ALA A 3 -9.92 77.95 25.65
N GLU A 4 -10.36 76.84 25.03
CA GLU A 4 -11.60 76.54 24.24
C GLU A 4 -11.48 76.75 22.72
N ALA A 5 -11.44 75.75 21.82
CA ALA A 5 -11.96 74.37 21.66
C ALA A 5 -13.37 74.24 21.03
N SER A 6 -13.49 73.21 20.18
CA SER A 6 -14.69 72.61 19.55
C SER A 6 -15.04 73.16 18.15
N HIS A 7 -15.41 72.37 17.13
CA HIS A 7 -15.95 71.00 17.05
C HIS A 7 -15.32 70.26 15.85
N GLY A 8 -14.84 69.03 16.09
CA GLY A 8 -14.50 68.07 15.04
C GLY A 8 -15.43 66.87 15.16
N ASP A 9 -16.17 66.58 14.10
CA ASP A 9 -17.05 65.42 13.97
C ASP A 9 -16.26 64.11 14.12
N LYS A 10 -16.62 63.32 15.14
CA LYS A 10 -16.24 61.91 15.25
C LYS A 10 -17.46 61.05 14.94
N HIS A 11 -17.58 60.62 13.68
CA HIS A 11 -18.39 59.44 13.35
C HIS A 11 -17.66 58.20 13.88
N SER A 12 -18.11 57.72 15.04
CA SER A 12 -17.73 56.43 15.60
C SER A 12 -18.53 55.33 14.90
N SER A 13 -17.89 54.63 13.94
CA SER A 13 -18.44 53.42 13.34
C SER A 13 -18.18 52.23 14.28
N GLN A 14 -19.20 51.79 15.01
CA GLN A 14 -19.16 50.50 15.68
C GLN A 14 -19.28 49.35 14.64
N PRO A 15 -18.58 48.23 14.83
CA PRO A 15 -18.65 47.10 13.90
C PRO A 15 -20.03 46.40 13.95
N ALA A 16 -20.54 46.05 12.78
CA ALA A 16 -21.91 45.59 12.51
C ALA A 16 -22.33 44.26 13.18
N TRP A 17 -21.49 43.63 14.00
CA TRP A 17 -21.80 42.37 14.67
C TRP A 17 -22.51 42.55 16.03
N LYS A 18 -22.68 43.79 16.53
CA LYS A 18 -23.28 44.07 17.84
C LYS A 18 -24.76 44.50 17.81
N GLN A 19 -25.42 44.46 16.66
CA GLN A 19 -26.86 44.78 16.54
C GLN A 19 -27.60 43.70 15.75
N ARG A 20 -27.95 42.59 16.40
CA ARG A 20 -29.10 41.76 15.99
C ARG A 20 -29.84 41.24 17.22
N PRO A 21 -31.18 41.18 17.20
CA PRO A 21 -31.98 40.67 18.31
C PRO A 21 -31.82 39.15 18.43
N SER A 22 -31.90 38.66 19.67
CA SER A 22 -31.88 37.23 20.02
C SER A 22 -32.92 36.44 19.19
N PRO A 23 -32.63 35.20 18.76
CA PRO A 23 -33.60 34.39 18.05
C PRO A 23 -34.74 34.02 19.01
N ALA A 24 -35.96 34.36 18.61
CA ALA A 24 -37.18 33.90 19.25
C ALA A 24 -37.23 32.37 19.15
N LEU A 25 -37.43 31.71 20.30
CA LEU A 25 -37.82 30.31 20.37
C LEU A 25 -39.13 30.16 19.60
N SER A 26 -39.10 29.51 18.43
CA SER A 26 -40.30 29.09 17.74
C SER A 26 -40.83 27.84 18.46
N ASP A 27 -41.92 28.02 19.21
CA ASP A 27 -42.79 26.94 19.66
C ASP A 27 -43.19 26.09 18.44
N SER A 28 -42.71 24.85 18.41
CA SER A 28 -43.26 23.81 17.54
C SER A 28 -43.87 22.74 18.44
N THR A 29 -45.20 22.79 18.50
CA THR A 29 -46.04 21.74 19.08
C THR A 29 -46.04 20.55 18.14
N ASP A 30 -45.35 19.51 18.58
CA ASP A 30 -45.66 18.08 18.48
C ASP A 30 -46.33 17.54 17.21
N SER A 31 -45.57 16.75 16.44
CA SER A 31 -46.12 15.55 15.82
C SER A 31 -45.05 14.45 15.87
N GLY A 32 -45.27 13.49 16.76
CA GLY A 32 -44.34 12.39 17.01
C GLY A 32 -44.19 11.43 15.85
N THR A 33 -42.94 11.08 15.55
CA THR A 33 -42.50 9.72 15.21
C THR A 33 -41.00 9.66 15.45
N GLY A 34 -40.55 8.68 16.25
CA GLY A 34 -39.21 8.66 16.83
C GLY A 34 -38.07 8.75 15.83
N GLY A 35 -37.24 9.79 15.98
CA GLY A 35 -35.86 9.74 15.52
C GLY A 35 -35.13 8.73 16.39
N GLY A 36 -34.65 7.64 15.81
CA GLY A 36 -33.95 6.60 16.55
C GLY A 36 -32.64 7.14 17.12
N MET A 37 -32.01 6.39 18.04
CA MET A 37 -30.64 6.67 18.51
C MET A 37 -29.66 6.90 17.33
N PHE A 38 -29.89 6.23 16.20
CA PHE A 38 -29.12 6.42 14.97
C PHE A 38 -29.29 7.80 14.33
N ASP A 39 -30.50 8.38 14.35
CA ASP A 39 -30.75 9.71 13.79
C ASP A 39 -30.11 10.79 14.66
N THR A 40 -30.21 10.64 15.98
CA THR A 40 -29.52 11.54 16.93
C THR A 40 -28.00 11.46 16.79
N LEU A 41 -27.45 10.26 16.61
CA LEU A 41 -26.02 10.07 16.35
C LEU A 41 -25.61 10.64 14.98
N TYR A 42 -26.46 10.51 13.96
CA TYR A 42 -26.22 11.07 12.62
C TYR A 42 -26.21 12.61 12.66
N GLU A 43 -27.19 13.24 13.29
CA GLU A 43 -27.24 14.70 13.45
C GLU A 43 -26.05 15.22 14.26
N TRP A 44 -25.69 14.52 15.35
CA TRP A 44 -24.52 14.87 16.13
C TRP A 44 -23.22 14.70 15.33
N PHE A 45 -23.11 13.62 14.57
CA PHE A 45 -21.96 13.38 13.70
C PHE A 45 -21.88 14.43 12.60
N TRP A 46 -22.98 14.89 12.01
CA TRP A 46 -22.96 15.93 10.98
C TRP A 46 -23.08 17.36 11.54
N TRP A 47 -22.84 17.56 12.84
CA TRP A 47 -22.97 18.86 13.44
C TRP A 47 -21.93 19.85 12.90
N GLU A 48 -22.41 20.95 12.32
CA GLU A 48 -21.62 21.91 11.53
C GLU A 48 -20.44 22.50 12.30
N ARG A 49 -20.58 22.77 13.60
CA ARG A 49 -19.51 23.32 14.44
C ARG A 49 -18.31 22.40 14.61
N ILE A 50 -18.48 21.10 14.37
CA ILE A 50 -17.39 20.12 14.46
C ILE A 50 -16.53 20.20 13.19
N TRP A 51 -17.18 20.32 12.03
CA TRP A 51 -16.52 20.07 10.74
C TRP A 51 -16.29 21.32 9.89
N LEU A 52 -17.00 22.41 10.16
CA LEU A 52 -16.95 23.63 9.37
C LEU A 52 -16.45 24.84 10.19
N PRO A 53 -15.89 25.87 9.52
CA PRO A 53 -15.54 27.14 10.16
C PRO A 53 -16.74 27.85 10.80
N VAL A 54 -16.46 28.78 11.72
CA VAL A 54 -17.48 29.58 12.41
C VAL A 54 -18.31 30.38 11.41
N ASN A 55 -19.64 30.33 11.54
CA ASN A 55 -20.65 30.96 10.67
C ASN A 55 -20.85 30.32 9.28
N LEU A 56 -20.51 29.05 9.10
CA LEU A 56 -20.83 28.28 7.90
C LEU A 56 -21.74 27.09 8.24
N THR A 57 -22.71 26.84 7.37
CA THR A 57 -23.63 25.69 7.44
C THR A 57 -23.43 24.75 6.25
N TRP A 58 -23.89 23.50 6.34
CA TRP A 58 -23.85 22.60 5.17
C TRP A 58 -24.71 23.13 4.02
N ALA A 59 -25.74 23.92 4.32
CA ALA A 59 -26.60 24.57 3.34
C ALA A 59 -25.87 25.65 2.51
N ASP A 60 -24.78 26.21 3.04
CA ASP A 60 -23.93 27.16 2.30
C ASP A 60 -23.00 26.47 1.28
N LEU A 61 -22.90 25.15 1.35
CA LEU A 61 -22.13 24.29 0.43
C LEU A 61 -23.05 23.50 -0.52
N GLU A 62 -24.28 23.97 -0.72
CA GLU A 62 -25.18 23.46 -1.75
C GLU A 62 -24.97 24.20 -3.08
N ASP A 63 -25.19 23.50 -4.20
CA ASP A 63 -25.07 24.09 -5.53
C ASP A 63 -26.02 25.29 -5.67
N ARG A 64 -25.45 26.49 -5.81
CA ARG A 64 -26.20 27.74 -5.98
C ARG A 64 -25.42 28.65 -6.94
N GLU A 65 -26.14 29.42 -7.76
CA GLU A 65 -25.57 30.49 -8.59
C GLU A 65 -24.43 30.06 -9.54
N GLY A 66 -24.48 28.83 -10.06
CA GLY A 66 -23.47 28.29 -10.97
C GLY A 66 -22.23 27.67 -10.31
N TRP A 67 -22.18 27.67 -8.97
CA TRP A 67 -21.17 26.94 -8.19
C TRP A 67 -21.59 25.48 -8.02
N VAL A 68 -20.65 24.57 -8.25
CA VAL A 68 -20.85 23.13 -8.04
C VAL A 68 -19.98 22.68 -6.88
N TYR A 69 -20.57 22.10 -5.85
CA TYR A 69 -19.87 21.64 -4.64
C TYR A 69 -19.81 20.12 -4.53
N ALA A 70 -18.81 19.63 -3.81
CA ALA A 70 -18.69 18.22 -3.48
C ALA A 70 -19.75 17.82 -2.45
N LYS A 71 -20.61 16.86 -2.82
CA LYS A 71 -21.65 16.30 -1.95
C LYS A 71 -21.20 14.95 -1.40
N ALA A 72 -21.56 14.67 -0.14
CA ALA A 72 -21.34 13.36 0.46
C ALA A 72 -22.00 12.23 -0.35
N SER A 73 -23.12 12.52 -1.03
CA SER A 73 -23.80 11.55 -1.90
C SER A 73 -22.95 11.07 -3.09
N HIS A 74 -22.01 11.88 -3.57
CA HIS A 74 -21.09 11.47 -4.63
C HIS A 74 -20.17 10.33 -4.18
N LEU A 75 -19.90 10.20 -2.88
CA LEU A 75 -19.09 9.09 -2.36
C LEU A 75 -19.77 7.73 -2.57
N TYR A 76 -21.11 7.66 -2.59
CA TYR A 76 -21.81 6.40 -2.89
C TYR A 76 -21.53 5.89 -4.30
N VAL A 77 -21.21 6.78 -5.24
CA VAL A 77 -20.84 6.41 -6.61
C VAL A 77 -19.52 5.64 -6.63
N THR A 78 -18.62 5.85 -5.66
CA THR A 78 -17.34 5.12 -5.61
C THR A 78 -17.50 3.63 -5.34
N VAL A 79 -18.62 3.20 -4.74
CA VAL A 79 -18.91 1.79 -4.45
C VAL A 79 -19.11 0.97 -5.73
N PRO A 80 -20.04 1.30 -6.65
CA PRO A 80 -20.16 0.57 -7.91
C PRO A 80 -18.89 0.64 -8.76
N TYR A 81 -18.19 1.78 -8.78
CA TYR A 81 -16.90 1.87 -9.49
C TYR A 81 -15.81 1.00 -8.86
N THR A 82 -15.80 0.82 -7.54
CA THR A 82 -14.91 -0.12 -6.85
C THR A 82 -15.11 -1.55 -7.38
N PHE A 83 -16.36 -2.00 -7.49
CA PHE A 83 -16.65 -3.32 -8.07
C PHE A 83 -16.33 -3.40 -9.56
N ALA A 84 -16.55 -2.31 -10.30
CA ALA A 84 -16.13 -2.22 -11.70
C ALA A 84 -14.61 -2.37 -11.83
N PHE A 85 -13.81 -1.72 -10.98
CA PHE A 85 -12.36 -1.90 -10.96
C PHE A 85 -11.93 -3.33 -10.65
N LEU A 86 -12.62 -4.04 -9.74
CA LEU A 86 -12.36 -5.47 -9.51
C LEU A 86 -12.65 -6.32 -10.74
N LEU A 87 -13.74 -6.03 -11.46
CA LEU A 87 -14.06 -6.72 -12.71
C LEU A 87 -13.02 -6.41 -13.79
N ILE A 88 -12.67 -5.13 -13.99
CA ILE A 88 -11.65 -4.71 -14.96
C ILE A 88 -10.32 -5.35 -14.63
N ARG A 89 -9.92 -5.38 -13.36
CA ARG A 89 -8.72 -6.07 -12.88
C ARG A 89 -8.73 -7.54 -13.29
N TYR A 90 -9.83 -8.25 -13.03
CA TYR A 90 -9.96 -9.66 -13.40
C TYR A 90 -9.78 -9.88 -14.92
N LEU A 91 -10.40 -9.02 -15.74
CA LEU A 91 -10.28 -9.08 -17.20
C LEU A 91 -8.86 -8.73 -17.67
N PHE A 92 -8.26 -7.69 -17.09
CA PHE A 92 -6.90 -7.24 -17.39
C PHE A 92 -5.87 -8.32 -17.07
N GLU A 93 -5.94 -8.91 -15.87
CA GLU A 93 -5.02 -9.97 -15.45
C GLU A 93 -5.08 -11.17 -16.41
N ARG A 94 -6.28 -11.51 -16.88
CA ARG A 94 -6.53 -12.64 -17.78
C ARG A 94 -6.11 -12.37 -19.22
N TRP A 95 -6.47 -11.21 -19.78
CA TRP A 95 -6.34 -10.94 -21.21
C TRP A 95 -5.11 -10.12 -21.59
N ILE A 96 -4.54 -9.34 -20.67
CA ILE A 96 -3.42 -8.44 -20.96
C ILE A 96 -2.17 -8.86 -20.19
N ALA A 97 -2.26 -8.96 -18.86
CA ALA A 97 -1.08 -9.25 -18.03
C ALA A 97 -0.49 -10.64 -18.28
N THR A 98 -1.35 -11.65 -18.49
CA THR A 98 -0.90 -13.03 -18.77
C THR A 98 -0.08 -13.16 -20.06
N PRO A 99 -0.57 -12.71 -21.24
CA PRO A 99 0.24 -12.80 -22.45
C PRO A 99 1.51 -11.96 -22.37
N ILE A 100 1.47 -10.78 -21.73
CA ILE A 100 2.68 -9.97 -21.49
C ILE A 100 3.69 -10.76 -20.65
N ALA A 101 3.26 -11.39 -19.56
CA ALA A 101 4.14 -12.20 -18.72
C ALA A 101 4.80 -13.35 -19.50
N VAL A 102 4.03 -14.05 -20.34
CA VAL A 102 4.55 -15.12 -21.20
C VAL A 102 5.56 -14.58 -22.21
N SER A 103 5.27 -13.43 -22.83
CA SER A 103 6.18 -12.77 -23.77
C SER A 103 7.48 -12.31 -23.12
N ALA A 104 7.41 -11.92 -21.83
CA ALA A 104 8.57 -11.56 -21.01
C ALA A 104 9.34 -12.79 -20.47
N GLY A 105 8.95 -14.01 -20.86
CA GLY A 105 9.62 -15.25 -20.46
C GLY A 105 9.20 -15.79 -19.09
N ILE A 106 8.18 -15.23 -18.45
CA ILE A 106 7.67 -15.68 -17.15
C ILE A 106 6.78 -16.90 -17.37
N LYS A 107 7.35 -18.10 -17.19
CA LYS A 107 6.61 -19.36 -17.28
C LYS A 107 5.84 -19.63 -15.99
N GLN A 108 4.60 -20.08 -16.13
CA GLN A 108 3.84 -20.62 -15.01
C GLN A 108 4.47 -21.94 -14.57
N ARG A 109 5.27 -21.93 -13.50
CA ARG A 109 5.77 -23.16 -12.89
C ARG A 109 4.59 -23.86 -12.20
N VAL A 110 4.28 -25.08 -12.63
CA VAL A 110 3.33 -25.94 -11.92
C VAL A 110 4.05 -26.41 -10.67
N HIS A 111 3.67 -25.88 -9.51
CA HIS A 111 4.16 -26.40 -8.24
C HIS A 111 3.64 -27.83 -8.09
N LEU A 112 4.55 -28.80 -8.05
CA LEU A 112 4.21 -30.19 -7.74
C LEU A 112 3.52 -30.21 -6.38
N LYS A 113 2.30 -30.74 -6.34
CA LYS A 113 1.54 -30.81 -5.10
C LYS A 113 2.32 -31.68 -4.09
N ALA A 114 2.46 -31.24 -2.85
CA ALA A 114 2.95 -32.13 -1.80
C ALA A 114 1.98 -33.32 -1.69
N GLU A 115 2.54 -34.50 -1.46
CA GLU A 115 1.75 -35.72 -1.31
C GLU A 115 0.86 -35.59 -0.07
N ASP A 116 -0.40 -36.03 -0.14
CA ASP A 116 -1.34 -35.81 0.97
C ASP A 116 -0.93 -36.69 2.17
N ASN A 117 -0.30 -36.10 3.19
CA ASN A 117 0.09 -36.76 4.43
C ASN A 117 -0.46 -36.00 5.65
N PRO A 118 -1.46 -36.55 6.36
CA PRO A 118 -2.14 -35.84 7.43
C PRO A 118 -1.25 -35.56 8.64
N ILE A 119 -0.24 -36.41 8.90
CA ILE A 119 0.69 -36.24 10.02
C ILE A 119 1.61 -35.05 9.78
N LEU A 120 2.17 -34.97 8.57
CA LEU A 120 3.06 -33.86 8.18
C LEU A 120 2.28 -32.55 8.04
N GLU A 121 1.06 -32.59 7.47
CA GLU A 121 0.18 -31.42 7.36
C GLU A 121 -0.24 -30.88 8.73
N HIS A 122 -0.61 -31.77 9.66
CA HIS A 122 -0.95 -31.37 11.02
C HIS A 122 0.23 -30.68 11.70
N TYR A 123 1.45 -31.25 11.60
CA TYR A 123 2.65 -30.63 12.16
C TYR A 123 2.94 -29.27 11.50
N TYR A 124 2.85 -29.18 10.18
CA TYR A 124 3.13 -27.95 9.42
C TYR A 124 2.22 -26.79 9.81
N ILE A 125 0.93 -27.06 10.05
CA ILE A 125 -0.05 -26.03 10.41
C ILE A 125 0.06 -25.63 11.90
N THR A 126 0.33 -26.60 12.79
CA THR A 126 0.21 -26.37 14.25
C THR A 126 1.52 -26.09 14.96
N GLN A 127 2.64 -26.59 14.47
CA GLN A 127 3.93 -26.55 15.16
C GLN A 127 4.93 -25.65 14.45
N CYS A 128 5.50 -26.10 13.33
CA CYS A 128 6.55 -25.38 12.64
C CYS A 128 6.58 -25.69 11.13
N ARG A 129 6.89 -24.65 10.33
CA ARG A 129 7.06 -24.76 8.87
C ARG A 129 8.46 -25.19 8.44
N ASN A 130 9.45 -24.91 9.28
CA ASN A 130 10.86 -25.32 9.14
C ASN A 130 11.24 -26.19 10.36
N PRO A 131 10.88 -27.48 10.37
CA PRO A 131 11.26 -28.39 11.46
C PRO A 131 12.77 -28.53 11.56
N ALA A 132 13.30 -28.64 12.78
CA ALA A 132 14.70 -28.97 13.01
C ALA A 132 14.97 -30.46 12.68
N GLN A 133 16.23 -30.84 12.47
CA GLN A 133 16.57 -32.22 12.08
C GLN A 133 16.01 -33.29 13.04
N ALA A 134 16.03 -33.01 14.34
CA ALA A 134 15.48 -33.91 15.36
C ALA A 134 13.96 -34.15 15.19
N ASP A 135 13.23 -33.11 14.78
CA ASP A 135 11.79 -33.20 14.51
C ASP A 135 11.52 -33.96 13.20
N ILE A 136 12.35 -33.76 12.18
CA ILE A 136 12.28 -34.48 10.91
C ILE A 136 12.47 -35.98 11.15
N ASP A 137 13.44 -36.38 11.97
CA ASP A 137 13.67 -37.79 12.33
C ASP A 137 12.48 -38.39 13.09
N GLY A 138 11.87 -37.62 14.00
CA GLY A 138 10.66 -38.01 14.71
C GLY A 138 9.44 -38.16 13.78
N LEU A 139 9.29 -37.26 12.81
CA LEU A 139 8.22 -37.27 11.82
C LEU A 139 8.40 -38.39 10.80
N SER A 140 9.64 -38.71 10.41
CA SER A 140 9.96 -39.87 9.56
C SER A 140 9.47 -41.17 10.19
N LYS A 141 9.74 -41.38 11.49
CA LYS A 141 9.25 -42.55 12.23
C LYS A 141 7.72 -42.62 12.29
N LYS A 142 7.04 -41.48 12.51
CA LYS A 142 5.57 -41.42 12.64
C LYS A 142 4.84 -41.56 11.30
N SER A 143 5.42 -41.05 10.23
CA SER A 143 4.81 -41.01 8.89
C SER A 143 5.18 -42.20 8.01
N SER A 144 6.04 -43.11 8.47
CA SER A 144 6.61 -44.23 7.70
C SER A 144 7.33 -43.80 6.41
N LEU A 145 7.74 -42.53 6.33
CA LEU A 145 8.50 -41.96 5.23
C LEU A 145 9.98 -41.88 5.61
N SER A 146 10.88 -41.94 4.62
CA SER A 146 12.28 -41.64 4.86
C SER A 146 12.48 -40.17 5.24
N VAL A 147 13.55 -39.87 5.98
CA VAL A 147 13.96 -38.50 6.36
C VAL A 147 13.96 -37.57 5.14
N ARG A 148 14.56 -38.01 4.02
CA ARG A 148 14.59 -37.25 2.76
C ARG A 148 13.21 -37.01 2.15
N GLN A 149 12.28 -37.96 2.27
CA GLN A 149 10.90 -37.77 1.81
C GLN A 149 10.17 -36.75 2.67
N VAL A 150 10.40 -36.75 3.98
CA VAL A 150 9.85 -35.73 4.90
C VAL A 150 10.41 -34.35 4.58
N GLU A 151 11.73 -34.21 4.45
CA GLU A 151 12.39 -32.96 4.03
C GLU A 151 11.82 -32.45 2.70
N ARG A 152 11.74 -33.32 1.68
CA ARG A 152 11.18 -33.00 0.37
C ARG A 152 9.70 -32.61 0.46
N TRP A 153 8.93 -33.26 1.33
CA TRP A 153 7.52 -32.92 1.56
C TRP A 153 7.41 -31.51 2.13
N PHE A 154 8.18 -31.18 3.17
CA PHE A 154 8.18 -29.83 3.77
C PHE A 154 8.63 -28.76 2.77
N ARG A 155 9.69 -29.02 2.00
CA ARG A 155 10.16 -28.12 0.93
C ARG A 155 9.07 -27.89 -0.12
N ARG A 156 8.38 -28.94 -0.57
CA ARG A 156 7.26 -28.84 -1.53
C ARG A 156 6.08 -28.09 -0.93
N ARG A 157 5.70 -28.41 0.31
CA ARG A 157 4.57 -27.79 1.02
C ARG A 157 4.77 -26.29 1.22
N ARG A 158 5.98 -25.86 1.62
CA ARG A 158 6.38 -24.45 1.66
C ARG A 158 6.31 -23.81 0.28
N SER A 159 6.87 -24.48 -0.72
CA SER A 159 6.85 -24.00 -2.11
C SER A 159 5.43 -23.82 -2.66
N GLN A 160 4.46 -24.61 -2.20
CA GLN A 160 3.05 -24.46 -2.56
C GLN A 160 2.36 -23.26 -1.90
N ASP A 161 2.77 -22.89 -0.68
CA ASP A 161 2.28 -21.68 -0.01
C ASP A 161 2.85 -20.40 -0.64
N LEU A 162 3.99 -20.51 -1.33
CA LEU A 162 4.57 -19.38 -2.03
C LEU A 162 3.73 -19.03 -3.25
N PRO A 163 3.23 -17.78 -3.34
CA PRO A 163 2.48 -17.36 -4.50
C PRO A 163 3.39 -17.32 -5.73
N GLY A 164 2.93 -17.94 -6.81
CA GLY A 164 3.67 -18.01 -8.06
C GLY A 164 4.04 -16.62 -8.59
N VAL A 165 5.24 -16.51 -9.18
CA VAL A 165 5.78 -15.26 -9.76
C VAL A 165 4.80 -14.63 -10.74
N LEU A 166 4.06 -15.44 -11.51
CA LEU A 166 3.03 -14.97 -12.43
C LEU A 166 1.89 -14.22 -11.73
N LYS A 167 1.45 -14.67 -10.54
CA LYS A 167 0.41 -13.97 -9.76
C LYS A 167 0.94 -12.60 -9.33
N LYS A 168 2.15 -12.55 -8.77
CA LYS A 168 2.80 -11.30 -8.36
C LYS A 168 2.99 -10.32 -9.52
N PHE A 169 3.37 -10.82 -10.70
CA PHE A 169 3.51 -10.02 -11.91
C PHE A 169 2.17 -9.43 -12.37
N ARG A 170 1.11 -10.24 -12.42
CA ARG A 170 -0.25 -9.79 -12.77
C ARG A 170 -0.73 -8.69 -11.82
N GLU A 171 -0.60 -8.91 -10.51
CA GLU A 171 -0.96 -7.93 -9.49
C GLU A 171 -0.18 -6.61 -9.65
N ALA A 172 1.14 -6.68 -9.84
CA ALA A 172 1.98 -5.50 -10.05
C ALA A 172 1.66 -4.78 -11.37
N SER A 173 1.35 -5.51 -12.44
CA SER A 173 1.06 -4.92 -13.74
C SER A 173 -0.25 -4.14 -13.75
N TRP A 174 -1.26 -4.63 -13.04
CA TRP A 174 -2.54 -3.93 -12.85
C TRP A 174 -2.32 -2.61 -12.11
N ARG A 175 -1.58 -2.65 -10.99
CA ARG A 175 -1.24 -1.46 -10.20
C ARG A 175 -0.43 -0.46 -11.02
N PHE A 176 0.58 -0.94 -11.75
CA PHE A 176 1.40 -0.10 -12.63
C PHE A 176 0.55 0.68 -13.65
N VAL A 177 -0.34 -0.01 -14.39
CA VAL A 177 -1.18 0.63 -15.41
C VAL A 177 -2.10 1.67 -14.77
N PHE A 178 -2.71 1.36 -13.62
CA PHE A 178 -3.54 2.32 -12.93
C PHE A 178 -2.75 3.55 -12.46
N TYR A 179 -1.66 3.37 -11.72
CA TYR A 179 -0.87 4.48 -11.20
C TYR A 179 -0.29 5.34 -12.32
N LEU A 180 0.10 4.74 -13.45
CA LEU A 180 0.57 5.49 -14.62
C LEU A 180 -0.53 6.39 -15.19
N LEU A 181 -1.73 5.85 -15.37
CA LEU A 181 -2.88 6.62 -15.87
C LEU A 181 -3.34 7.68 -14.87
N ALA A 182 -3.35 7.36 -13.57
CA ALA A 182 -3.69 8.29 -12.50
C ALA A 182 -2.69 9.46 -12.43
N PHE A 183 -1.39 9.18 -12.50
CA PHE A 183 -0.35 10.21 -12.50
C PHE A 183 -0.45 11.14 -13.71
N ILE A 184 -0.62 10.58 -14.92
CA ILE A 184 -0.82 11.39 -16.14
C ILE A 184 -2.12 12.20 -16.03
N GLY A 185 -3.21 11.57 -15.58
CA GLY A 185 -4.50 12.22 -15.36
C GLY A 185 -4.43 13.37 -14.36
N GLY A 186 -3.70 13.19 -13.26
CA GLY A 186 -3.44 14.22 -12.25
C GLY A 186 -2.67 15.40 -12.83
N ILE A 187 -1.61 15.16 -13.61
CA ILE A 187 -0.87 16.24 -14.30
C ILE A 187 -1.81 17.00 -15.24
N VAL A 188 -2.57 16.29 -16.08
CA VAL A 188 -3.50 16.93 -17.04
C VAL A 188 -4.61 17.72 -16.32
N ALA A 189 -5.11 17.22 -15.20
CA ALA A 189 -6.18 17.87 -14.43
C ALA A 189 -5.72 19.12 -13.65
N LEU A 190 -4.41 19.23 -13.34
CA LEU A 190 -3.84 20.28 -12.50
C LEU A 190 -2.91 21.26 -13.22
N TYR A 191 -2.44 20.94 -14.43
CA TYR A 191 -1.43 21.73 -15.13
C TYR A 191 -1.84 23.19 -15.35
N ASP A 192 -3.13 23.45 -15.58
CA ASP A 192 -3.65 24.80 -15.83
C ASP A 192 -4.10 25.52 -14.54
N LYS A 193 -3.80 24.97 -13.36
CA LYS A 193 -4.32 25.46 -12.08
C LYS A 193 -3.27 26.18 -11.26
N GLU A 194 -3.60 27.36 -10.77
CA GLU A 194 -2.66 28.22 -10.02
C GLU A 194 -2.14 27.54 -8.74
N TRP A 195 -3.01 26.83 -8.01
CA TRP A 195 -2.64 26.13 -6.78
C TRP A 195 -1.68 24.96 -6.99
N PHE A 196 -1.46 24.52 -8.24
CA PHE A 196 -0.42 23.55 -8.56
C PHE A 196 0.98 24.14 -8.44
N TYR A 197 1.12 25.46 -8.67
CA TYR A 197 2.40 26.17 -8.63
C TYR A 197 2.58 26.99 -7.34
N ASP A 198 1.50 27.53 -6.77
CA ASP A 198 1.53 28.23 -5.49
C ASP A 198 0.57 27.60 -4.47
N THR A 199 1.13 27.00 -3.42
CA THR A 199 0.34 26.34 -2.37
C THR A 199 -0.47 27.31 -1.50
N ARG A 200 -0.26 28.62 -1.62
CA ARG A 200 -1.09 29.64 -0.95
C ARG A 200 -2.49 29.71 -1.57
N GLU A 201 -2.57 29.53 -2.89
CA GLU A 201 -3.84 29.58 -3.65
C GLU A 201 -4.76 28.38 -3.37
N VAL A 202 -4.27 27.37 -2.67
CA VAL A 202 -5.07 26.23 -2.20
C VAL A 202 -6.24 26.69 -1.33
N TRP A 203 -6.04 27.71 -0.50
CA TRP A 203 -7.04 28.19 0.47
C TRP A 203 -7.79 29.43 0.01
N THR A 204 -7.41 30.02 -1.13
CA THR A 204 -8.10 31.18 -1.70
C THR A 204 -9.56 30.83 -2.01
N GLY A 205 -10.48 31.60 -1.45
CA GLY A 205 -11.92 31.38 -1.60
C GLY A 205 -12.46 30.19 -0.80
N PHE A 206 -11.66 29.48 0.00
CA PHE A 206 -12.16 28.47 0.92
C PHE A 206 -13.13 29.11 1.94
N PRO A 207 -14.27 28.50 2.28
CA PRO A 207 -14.78 27.17 1.86
C PRO A 207 -15.58 27.17 0.54
N LYS A 208 -15.81 28.33 -0.07
CA LYS A 208 -16.61 28.50 -1.30
C LYS A 208 -15.75 28.27 -2.56
N GLN A 209 -15.25 27.05 -2.72
CA GLN A 209 -14.50 26.64 -3.91
C GLN A 209 -15.37 25.74 -4.79
N SER A 210 -15.55 26.11 -6.07
CA SER A 210 -16.24 25.24 -7.03
C SER A 210 -15.38 24.02 -7.33
N MET A 211 -16.01 22.85 -7.30
CA MET A 211 -15.47 21.61 -7.80
C MET A 211 -15.43 21.66 -9.34
N LEU A 212 -14.29 21.31 -9.92
CA LEU A 212 -14.14 21.15 -11.36
C LEU A 212 -14.43 19.71 -11.78
N GLU A 213 -14.92 19.51 -13.00
CA GLU A 213 -15.22 18.16 -13.52
C GLU A 213 -13.98 17.27 -13.59
N SER A 214 -12.82 17.83 -13.93
CA SER A 214 -11.55 17.09 -13.91
C SER A 214 -11.19 16.59 -12.52
N GLN A 215 -11.41 17.40 -11.49
CA GLN A 215 -11.17 17.03 -10.09
C GLN A 215 -12.17 15.98 -9.62
N TYR A 216 -13.43 16.08 -10.04
CA TYR A 216 -14.45 15.09 -9.75
C TYR A 216 -14.01 13.70 -10.22
N TRP A 217 -13.69 13.55 -11.50
CA TRP A 217 -13.29 12.25 -12.05
C TRP A 217 -11.98 11.75 -11.44
N TYR A 218 -11.01 12.65 -11.20
CA TYR A 218 -9.75 12.25 -10.56
C TYR A 218 -10.00 11.65 -9.17
N TYR A 219 -10.77 12.34 -8.32
CA TYR A 219 -11.14 11.84 -6.99
C TYR A 219 -11.94 10.54 -7.00
N ILE A 220 -12.97 10.46 -7.84
CA ILE A 220 -13.86 9.30 -7.89
C ILE A 220 -13.10 8.06 -8.37
N LEU A 221 -12.27 8.19 -9.41
CA LEU A 221 -11.47 7.07 -9.93
C LEU A 221 -10.44 6.60 -8.91
N GLU A 222 -9.74 7.53 -8.27
CA GLU A 222 -8.69 7.22 -7.31
C GLU A 222 -9.24 6.59 -6.03
N MET A 223 -10.31 7.16 -5.47
CA MET A 223 -11.00 6.58 -4.30
C MET A 223 -11.57 5.18 -4.61
N SER A 224 -12.16 4.99 -5.79
CA SER A 224 -12.71 3.69 -6.20
C SER A 224 -11.61 2.64 -6.40
N PHE A 225 -10.45 3.04 -6.92
CA PHE A 225 -9.31 2.14 -7.03
C PHE A 225 -8.74 1.75 -5.67
N TYR A 226 -8.56 2.70 -4.75
CA TYR A 226 -8.15 2.39 -3.38
C TYR A 226 -9.17 1.52 -2.64
N GLY A 227 -10.47 1.73 -2.88
CA GLY A 227 -11.52 0.83 -2.41
C GLY A 227 -11.34 -0.58 -2.96
N SER A 228 -11.00 -0.72 -4.24
CA SER A 228 -10.76 -2.02 -4.88
C SER A 228 -9.54 -2.73 -4.30
N LEU A 229 -8.47 -1.98 -3.99
CA LEU A 229 -7.26 -2.48 -3.34
C LEU A 229 -7.55 -2.98 -1.92
N LEU A 230 -8.36 -2.24 -1.16
CA LEU A 230 -8.76 -2.64 0.19
C LEU A 230 -9.56 -3.94 0.17
N LEU A 231 -10.49 -4.11 -0.78
CA LEU A 231 -11.25 -5.35 -0.92
C LEU A 231 -10.38 -6.52 -1.41
N SER A 232 -9.46 -6.27 -2.33
CA SER A 232 -8.58 -7.31 -2.87
C SER A 232 -7.46 -7.72 -1.91
N VAL A 233 -7.12 -6.90 -0.91
CA VAL A 233 -5.98 -7.14 -0.01
C VAL A 233 -6.06 -8.50 0.69
N ALA A 234 -7.26 -9.00 0.97
CA ALA A 234 -7.47 -10.30 1.60
C ALA A 234 -7.09 -11.49 0.70
N PHE A 235 -7.17 -11.31 -0.63
CA PHE A 235 -6.90 -12.32 -1.65
C PHE A 235 -5.54 -12.14 -2.35
N ASP A 236 -4.99 -10.92 -2.28
CA ASP A 236 -3.67 -10.58 -2.79
C ASP A 236 -2.56 -11.28 -2.00
N VAL A 237 -1.36 -11.33 -2.58
CA VAL A 237 -0.19 -11.89 -1.90
C VAL A 237 0.14 -11.09 -0.63
N LYS A 238 0.05 -11.74 0.54
CA LYS A 238 0.43 -11.14 1.82
C LYS A 238 1.93 -10.89 1.86
N ARG A 239 2.30 -9.63 2.12
CA ARG A 239 3.69 -9.16 2.25
C ARG A 239 4.04 -8.95 3.73
N LYS A 240 5.33 -8.72 4.02
CA LYS A 240 5.84 -8.54 5.40
C LYS A 240 5.24 -7.29 6.08
N ASP A 241 4.88 -6.28 5.30
CA ASP A 241 4.30 -4.98 5.67
C ASP A 241 2.77 -4.93 5.49
N PHE A 242 2.10 -6.10 5.55
CA PHE A 242 0.66 -6.20 5.29
C PHE A 242 -0.20 -5.34 6.22
N LYS A 243 0.15 -5.25 7.51
CA LYS A 243 -0.65 -4.50 8.49
C LYS A 243 -0.54 -3.00 8.22
N GLU A 244 0.67 -2.53 7.98
CA GLU A 244 1.00 -1.15 7.67
C GLU A 244 0.31 -0.71 6.38
N GLN A 245 0.28 -1.59 5.36
CA GLN A 245 -0.43 -1.35 4.11
C GLN A 245 -1.95 -1.21 4.30
N ILE A 246 -2.58 -2.00 5.19
CA ILE A 246 -4.00 -1.85 5.52
C ILE A 246 -4.26 -0.52 6.22
N ILE A 247 -3.45 -0.18 7.23
CA ILE A 247 -3.58 1.08 7.96
C ILE A 247 -3.46 2.26 6.99
N HIS A 248 -2.52 2.21 6.07
CA HIS A 248 -2.37 3.20 5.00
C HIS A 248 -3.61 3.31 4.11
N HIS A 249 -4.14 2.20 3.61
CA HIS A 249 -5.32 2.23 2.74
C HIS A 249 -6.56 2.76 3.47
N LEU A 250 -6.72 2.42 4.74
CA LEU A 250 -7.78 3.00 5.57
C LEU A 250 -7.57 4.50 5.78
N ALA A 251 -6.35 4.92 6.14
CA ALA A 251 -6.03 6.33 6.37
C ALA A 251 -6.22 7.19 5.11
N THR A 252 -5.79 6.70 3.95
CA THR A 252 -5.96 7.38 2.66
C THR A 252 -7.42 7.46 2.24
N LEU A 253 -8.22 6.39 2.37
CA LEU A 253 -9.66 6.44 2.09
C LEU A 253 -10.41 7.40 3.02
N VAL A 254 -10.05 7.45 4.30
CA VAL A 254 -10.62 8.41 5.26
C VAL A 254 -10.23 9.84 4.90
N LEU A 255 -8.95 10.10 4.55
CA LEU A 255 -8.48 11.41 4.11
C LEU A 255 -9.17 11.88 2.83
N LEU A 256 -9.31 11.01 1.83
CA LEU A 256 -10.00 11.34 0.58
C LEU A 256 -11.49 11.61 0.82
N SER A 257 -12.16 10.78 1.61
CA SER A 257 -13.58 10.97 1.94
C SER A 257 -13.81 12.25 2.73
N PHE A 258 -12.98 12.51 3.73
CA PHE A 258 -13.05 13.73 4.52
C PHE A 258 -12.76 14.97 3.68
N SER A 259 -11.69 14.94 2.87
CA SER A 259 -11.34 16.08 2.02
C SER A 259 -12.43 16.39 0.99
N TRP A 260 -13.14 15.37 0.50
CA TRP A 260 -14.30 15.56 -0.36
C TRP A 260 -15.45 16.27 0.37
N CYS A 261 -15.86 15.72 1.53
CA CYS A 261 -16.99 16.27 2.30
C CYS A 261 -16.70 17.69 2.82
N ALA A 262 -15.47 17.99 3.22
CA ALA A 262 -15.07 19.29 3.75
C ALA A 262 -14.68 20.31 2.66
N ASN A 263 -14.81 19.96 1.38
CA ASN A 263 -14.40 20.76 0.23
C ASN A 263 -12.89 21.13 0.22
N TYR A 264 -12.03 20.22 0.67
CA TYR A 264 -10.55 20.32 0.63
C TYR A 264 -9.98 19.75 -0.68
N ILE A 265 -10.73 19.89 -1.78
CA ILE A 265 -10.46 19.21 -3.05
C ILE A 265 -9.08 19.63 -3.59
N ARG A 266 -8.77 20.94 -3.56
CA ARG A 266 -7.48 21.47 -4.08
C ARG A 266 -6.29 20.81 -3.40
N ILE A 267 -6.24 20.81 -2.06
CA ILE A 267 -5.13 20.18 -1.35
C ILE A 267 -5.09 18.67 -1.56
N GLY A 268 -6.24 17.99 -1.56
CA GLY A 268 -6.24 16.54 -1.75
C GLY A 268 -5.77 16.13 -3.14
N THR A 269 -6.09 16.89 -4.20
CA THR A 269 -5.50 16.65 -5.53
C THR A 269 -3.98 16.79 -5.56
N LEU A 270 -3.40 17.72 -4.79
CA LEU A 270 -1.95 17.85 -4.65
C LEU A 270 -1.32 16.70 -3.86
N VAL A 271 -2.01 16.22 -2.82
CA VAL A 271 -1.57 15.05 -2.05
C VAL A 271 -1.56 13.82 -2.97
N MET A 272 -2.64 13.55 -3.70
CA MET A 272 -2.77 12.40 -4.61
C MET A 272 -1.64 12.36 -5.65
N ILE A 273 -1.41 13.44 -6.40
CA ILE A 273 -0.41 13.45 -7.48
C ILE A 273 1.04 13.25 -6.97
N VAL A 274 1.37 13.83 -5.80
CA VAL A 274 2.68 13.65 -5.16
C VAL A 274 2.87 12.19 -4.73
N HIS A 275 1.78 11.51 -4.38
CA HIS A 275 1.82 10.11 -3.97
C HIS A 275 1.96 9.18 -5.18
N ASP A 276 1.17 9.39 -6.24
CA ASP A 276 1.18 8.56 -7.44
C ASP A 276 2.55 8.54 -8.16
N ALA A 277 3.31 9.64 -8.09
CA ALA A 277 4.59 9.80 -8.78
C ALA A 277 5.62 8.69 -8.46
N SER A 278 5.76 8.31 -7.17
CA SER A 278 6.68 7.25 -6.76
C SER A 278 6.17 5.85 -7.08
N ASP A 279 4.84 5.68 -7.09
CA ASP A 279 4.21 4.36 -7.12
C ASP A 279 4.30 3.74 -8.51
N VAL A 280 4.28 4.57 -9.56
CA VAL A 280 4.59 4.16 -10.95
C VAL A 280 5.97 3.51 -11.03
N LEU A 281 6.99 4.13 -10.42
CA LEU A 281 8.36 3.62 -10.44
C LEU A 281 8.52 2.35 -9.62
N LEU A 282 7.84 2.26 -8.48
CA LEU A 282 7.85 1.08 -7.61
C LEU A 282 7.27 -0.15 -8.34
N GLU A 283 6.09 -0.01 -8.94
CA GLU A 283 5.47 -1.13 -9.65
C GLU A 283 6.26 -1.49 -10.92
N SER A 284 6.84 -0.50 -11.60
CA SER A 284 7.78 -0.75 -12.71
C SER A 284 8.97 -1.61 -12.27
N ALA A 285 9.64 -1.24 -11.19
CA ALA A 285 10.79 -1.99 -10.67
C ALA A 285 10.41 -3.44 -10.33
N LYS A 286 9.24 -3.67 -9.73
CA LYS A 286 8.72 -5.02 -9.46
C LYS A 286 8.52 -5.83 -10.74
N LEU A 287 7.94 -5.23 -11.79
CA LEU A 287 7.71 -5.90 -13.07
C LEU A 287 9.01 -6.38 -13.71
N PHE A 288 10.03 -5.52 -13.75
CA PHE A 288 11.35 -5.88 -14.29
C PHE A 288 12.09 -6.88 -13.41
N ASN A 289 11.92 -6.83 -12.09
CA ASN A 289 12.43 -7.86 -11.18
C ASN A 289 11.86 -9.24 -11.52
N TYR A 290 10.53 -9.32 -11.70
CA TYR A 290 9.87 -10.58 -12.05
C TYR A 290 10.23 -11.10 -13.45
N ALA A 291 10.58 -10.19 -14.38
CA ALA A 291 11.10 -10.54 -15.71
C ALA A 291 12.59 -10.91 -15.72
N LYS A 292 13.27 -10.92 -14.56
CA LYS A 292 14.72 -11.15 -14.41
C LYS A 292 15.60 -10.14 -15.16
N TRP A 293 15.14 -8.89 -15.32
CA TRP A 293 15.92 -7.81 -15.95
C TRP A 293 16.62 -6.97 -14.88
N GLU A 294 17.71 -7.51 -14.33
CA GLU A 294 18.37 -7.00 -13.12
C GLU A 294 18.87 -5.55 -13.26
N LYS A 295 19.56 -5.21 -14.36
CA LYS A 295 20.12 -3.87 -14.56
C LYS A 295 19.03 -2.78 -14.58
N THR A 296 17.96 -3.02 -15.32
CA THR A 296 16.82 -2.10 -15.40
C THR A 296 16.07 -2.02 -14.08
N CYS A 297 15.87 -3.16 -13.41
CA CYS A 297 15.27 -3.23 -12.08
C CYS A 297 16.05 -2.39 -11.06
N GLN A 298 17.37 -2.55 -11.00
CA GLN A 298 18.23 -1.80 -10.07
C GLN A 298 18.18 -0.29 -10.35
N SER A 299 18.28 0.10 -11.63
CA SER A 299 18.17 1.52 -12.01
C SER A 299 16.82 2.12 -11.62
N LEU A 300 15.72 1.43 -11.91
CA LEU A 300 14.37 1.87 -11.54
C LEU A 300 14.16 1.90 -10.03
N PHE A 301 14.74 0.97 -9.29
CA PHE A 301 14.66 0.95 -7.83
C PHE A 301 15.39 2.14 -7.20
N VAL A 302 16.58 2.50 -7.69
CA VAL A 302 17.30 3.70 -7.24
C VAL A 302 16.51 4.97 -7.59
N LEU A 303 15.97 5.05 -8.80
CA LEU A 303 15.11 6.17 -9.22
C LEU A 303 13.86 6.28 -8.35
N PHE A 304 13.17 5.16 -8.10
CA PHE A 304 12.04 5.07 -7.18
C PHE A 304 12.42 5.61 -5.79
N ALA A 305 13.55 5.16 -5.23
CA ALA A 305 13.96 5.60 -3.90
C ALA A 305 14.22 7.11 -3.86
N MET A 306 14.90 7.67 -4.86
CA MET A 306 15.13 9.13 -4.94
C MET A 306 13.81 9.90 -5.01
N VAL A 307 12.90 9.49 -5.91
CA VAL A 307 11.60 10.14 -6.07
C VAL A 307 10.78 10.01 -4.79
N PHE A 308 10.74 8.83 -4.17
CA PHE A 308 10.03 8.59 -2.90
C PHE A 308 10.54 9.49 -1.78
N MET A 309 11.86 9.65 -1.62
CA MET A 309 12.42 10.54 -0.59
C MET A 309 12.03 12.00 -0.84
N VAL A 310 12.10 12.45 -2.09
CA VAL A 310 11.73 13.82 -2.46
C VAL A 310 10.23 14.06 -2.28
N THR A 311 9.37 13.20 -2.82
CA THR A 311 7.92 13.42 -2.78
C THR A 311 7.36 13.22 -1.37
N ARG A 312 7.76 12.16 -0.66
CA ARG A 312 7.14 11.77 0.63
C ARG A 312 7.80 12.35 1.87
N LEU A 313 9.11 12.64 1.85
CA LEU A 313 9.83 13.19 3.02
C LEU A 313 10.25 14.66 2.87
N ILE A 314 10.23 15.20 1.65
CA ILE A 314 10.55 16.60 1.40
C ILE A 314 9.28 17.36 1.05
N ILE A 315 8.68 17.11 -0.12
CA ILE A 315 7.50 17.84 -0.62
C ILE A 315 6.30 17.70 0.33
N PHE A 316 5.95 16.47 0.71
CA PHE A 316 4.78 16.21 1.54
C PHE A 316 4.80 16.93 2.92
N PRO A 317 5.83 16.79 3.78
CA PRO A 317 5.84 17.47 5.07
C PRO A 317 6.10 18.97 4.99
N PHE A 318 7.07 19.42 4.18
CA PHE A 318 7.50 20.83 4.22
C PHE A 318 6.66 21.75 3.33
N TRP A 319 5.96 21.23 2.31
CA TRP A 319 5.06 22.04 1.47
C TRP A 319 3.60 21.73 1.74
N LEU A 320 3.17 20.46 1.68
CA LEU A 320 1.74 20.12 1.76
C LEU A 320 1.20 20.16 3.20
N ILE A 321 1.87 19.52 4.17
CA ILE A 321 1.48 19.62 5.58
C ILE A 321 1.66 21.05 6.09
N HIS A 322 2.74 21.74 5.71
CA HIS A 322 2.90 23.16 6.04
C HIS A 322 1.74 24.02 5.47
N CYS A 323 1.33 23.78 4.22
CA CYS A 323 0.19 24.45 3.60
C CYS A 323 -1.10 24.24 4.41
N THR A 324 -1.36 23.02 4.90
CA THR A 324 -2.57 22.70 5.67
C THR A 324 -2.51 23.13 7.13
N TRP A 325 -1.32 23.36 7.67
CA TRP A 325 -1.12 23.79 9.05
C TRP A 325 -1.12 25.31 9.20
N VAL A 326 -0.50 26.03 8.26
CA VAL A 326 -0.23 27.46 8.41
C VAL A 326 -1.30 28.33 7.75
N TYR A 327 -1.66 28.05 6.50
CA TYR A 327 -2.49 28.96 5.71
C TYR A 327 -3.97 28.98 6.12
N PRO A 328 -4.65 27.86 6.45
CA PRO A 328 -6.05 27.88 6.87
C PRO A 328 -6.32 28.80 8.07
N VAL A 329 -5.40 28.79 9.04
CA VAL A 329 -5.53 29.53 10.31
C VAL A 329 -5.42 31.05 10.10
N GLN A 330 -4.86 31.48 8.97
CA GLN A 330 -4.84 32.90 8.57
C GLN A 330 -6.22 33.38 8.10
N HIS A 331 -7.07 32.48 7.60
CA HIS A 331 -8.41 32.80 7.10
C HIS A 331 -9.50 32.52 8.13
N TYR A 332 -9.38 31.43 8.89
CA TYR A 332 -10.41 30.98 9.84
C TYR A 332 -9.80 30.50 11.15
N PRO A 333 -10.48 30.65 12.30
CA PRO A 333 -10.04 30.03 13.54
C PRO A 333 -10.03 28.51 13.42
N ALA A 334 -9.08 27.86 14.11
CA ALA A 334 -8.98 26.41 14.10
C ALA A 334 -10.26 25.75 14.66
N PHE A 335 -10.72 24.70 13.98
CA PHE A 335 -11.89 23.89 14.32
C PHE A 335 -11.53 22.40 14.31
N PHE A 336 -12.42 21.52 14.75
CA PHE A 336 -12.09 20.10 14.90
C PHE A 336 -11.69 19.45 13.56
N GLY A 337 -12.40 19.71 12.46
CA GLY A 337 -12.05 19.22 11.12
C GLY A 337 -10.63 19.59 10.67
N TYR A 338 -10.15 20.80 11.02
CA TYR A 338 -8.77 21.21 10.77
C TYR A 338 -7.75 20.31 11.50
N TYR A 339 -7.97 20.04 12.79
CA TYR A 339 -7.08 19.18 13.57
C TYR A 339 -7.14 17.73 13.08
N PHE A 340 -8.34 17.22 12.82
CA PHE A 340 -8.56 15.86 12.32
C PHE A 340 -7.79 15.61 11.02
N PHE A 341 -7.93 16.50 10.03
CA PHE A 341 -7.23 16.38 8.76
C PHE A 341 -5.71 16.38 8.91
N ASN A 342 -5.16 17.33 9.67
CA ASN A 342 -3.73 17.43 9.89
C ASN A 342 -3.17 16.23 10.67
N VAL A 343 -3.88 15.71 11.67
CA VAL A 343 -3.48 14.48 12.38
C VAL A 343 -3.43 13.29 11.42
N MET A 344 -4.42 13.13 10.55
CA MET A 344 -4.43 12.05 9.56
C MET A 344 -3.28 12.17 8.55
N LEU A 345 -2.91 13.39 8.12
CA LEU A 345 -1.73 13.61 7.28
C LEU A 345 -0.41 13.26 8.00
N VAL A 346 -0.33 13.53 9.32
CA VAL A 346 0.83 13.15 10.13
C VAL A 346 0.91 11.63 10.30
N VAL A 347 -0.22 10.93 10.49
CA VAL A 347 -0.26 9.45 10.48
C VAL A 347 0.30 8.92 9.17
N LEU A 348 -0.10 9.51 8.04
CA LEU A 348 0.40 9.15 6.71
C LEU A 348 1.91 9.40 6.58
N LEU A 349 2.42 10.53 7.10
CA LEU A 349 3.85 10.83 7.15
C LEU A 349 4.64 9.79 7.97
N CYS A 350 4.13 9.37 9.12
CA CYS A 350 4.78 8.34 9.95
C CYS A 350 4.92 7.01 9.19
N LEU A 351 3.90 6.62 8.41
CA LEU A 351 3.97 5.44 7.55
C LEU A 351 5.02 5.60 6.43
N HIS A 352 5.13 6.80 5.83
CA HIS A 352 6.18 7.07 4.86
C HIS A 352 7.59 7.00 5.46
N ILE A 353 7.79 7.48 6.69
CA ILE A 353 9.07 7.37 7.39
C ILE A 353 9.42 5.89 7.63
N PHE A 354 8.43 5.07 8.02
CA PHE A 354 8.61 3.63 8.17
C PHE A 354 9.06 2.97 6.85
N TRP A 355 8.39 3.25 5.73
CA TRP A 355 8.81 2.69 4.44
C TRP A 355 10.12 3.26 3.93
N ALA A 356 10.41 4.54 4.17
CA ALA A 356 11.70 5.14 3.86
C ALA A 356 12.84 4.39 4.57
N TYR A 357 12.65 4.03 5.84
CA TYR A 357 13.61 3.21 6.58
C TYR A 357 13.82 1.84 5.90
N LEU A 358 12.77 1.16 5.46
CA LEU A 358 12.89 -0.11 4.75
C LEU A 358 13.62 0.03 3.41
N ILE A 359 13.33 1.10 2.66
CA ILE A 359 13.99 1.40 1.38
C ILE A 359 15.49 1.65 1.60
N LEU A 360 15.86 2.45 2.61
CA LEU A 360 17.25 2.73 2.95
C LEU A 360 17.99 1.45 3.40
N CYS A 361 17.32 0.59 4.19
CA CYS A 361 17.87 -0.71 4.56
C CYS A 361 18.17 -1.58 3.34
N MET A 362 17.29 -1.59 2.33
CA MET A 362 17.50 -2.34 1.10
C MET A 362 18.63 -1.75 0.24
N ILE A 363 18.73 -0.42 0.14
CA ILE A 363 19.84 0.26 -0.56
C ILE A 363 21.17 -0.06 0.14
N ARG A 364 21.20 -0.02 1.48
CA ARG A 364 22.39 -0.39 2.25
C ARG A 364 22.80 -1.83 1.96
N LYS A 365 21.86 -2.78 1.98
CA LYS A 365 22.15 -4.17 1.59
C LYS A 365 22.70 -4.26 0.16
N PHE A 366 22.18 -3.49 -0.78
CA PHE A 366 22.66 -3.48 -2.16
C PHE A 366 24.08 -2.89 -2.31
N MET A 367 24.40 -1.81 -1.59
CA MET A 367 25.71 -1.16 -1.66
C MET A 367 26.82 -1.93 -0.92
N PHE A 368 26.48 -2.59 0.20
CA PHE A 368 27.44 -3.29 1.05
C PHE A 368 27.45 -4.81 0.84
N GLY A 369 26.46 -5.38 0.14
CA GLY A 369 26.35 -6.82 -0.15
C GLY A 369 27.42 -7.38 -1.08
N THR A 370 28.28 -6.54 -1.66
CA THR A 370 29.51 -6.95 -2.34
C THR A 370 30.73 -7.01 -1.42
N LEU A 371 30.63 -6.54 -0.16
CA LEU A 371 31.81 -6.30 0.69
C LEU A 371 31.86 -7.10 2.00
N THR A 372 30.82 -7.88 2.35
CA THR A 372 30.82 -8.72 3.55
C THR A 372 30.13 -10.07 3.32
N ARG A 373 30.79 -10.96 2.56
CA ARG A 373 30.66 -12.42 2.75
C ARG A 373 31.59 -12.82 3.90
N ASP A 374 31.19 -12.52 5.13
CA ASP A 374 31.95 -12.94 6.33
C ASP A 374 30.96 -13.43 7.41
N GLU A 375 30.89 -14.76 7.51
CA GLU A 375 30.54 -15.63 8.65
C GLU A 375 29.29 -15.36 9.51
N ARG A 376 28.32 -14.52 9.08
CA ARG A 376 27.08 -14.33 9.86
C ARG A 376 25.77 -14.25 9.06
N SER A 377 25.80 -14.39 7.73
CA SER A 377 24.60 -14.34 6.87
C SER A 377 24.02 -15.71 6.49
N ASP A 378 24.68 -16.80 6.89
CA ASP A 378 24.31 -18.17 6.46
C ASP A 378 22.87 -18.58 6.79
N ILE A 379 22.19 -17.94 7.76
CA ILE A 379 20.81 -18.33 8.14
C ILE A 379 19.73 -17.57 7.37
N GLU A 380 20.00 -16.35 6.90
CA GLU A 380 19.00 -15.57 6.13
C GLU A 380 19.20 -15.71 4.61
N GLU A 381 20.41 -15.99 4.15
CA GLU A 381 20.70 -16.23 2.74
C GLU A 381 20.32 -17.66 2.30
N GLU A 382 20.28 -18.65 3.20
CA GLU A 382 19.83 -20.02 2.87
C GLU A 382 18.37 -20.08 2.36
N GLU A 383 17.47 -19.19 2.83
CA GLU A 383 16.07 -19.18 2.36
C GLU A 383 15.89 -18.51 0.98
N GLU A 384 16.75 -17.55 0.62
CA GLU A 384 16.74 -16.89 -0.68
C GLU A 384 17.63 -17.63 -1.71
N GLU A 385 18.74 -18.24 -1.29
CA GLU A 385 19.61 -19.09 -2.11
C GLU A 385 19.03 -20.50 -2.35
N GLU A 386 18.28 -21.15 -1.45
CA GLU A 386 17.56 -22.41 -1.79
C GLU A 386 16.56 -22.18 -2.94
N SER A 387 16.04 -20.96 -3.08
CA SER A 387 15.08 -20.61 -4.13
C SER A 387 15.74 -20.46 -5.51
N SER A 388 17.04 -20.15 -5.56
CA SER A 388 17.83 -19.99 -6.80
C SER A 388 18.66 -21.23 -7.12
N LEU A 389 19.21 -21.93 -6.12
CA LEU A 389 20.03 -23.14 -6.29
C LEU A 389 19.23 -24.37 -6.72
N THR A 390 17.92 -24.42 -6.42
CA THR A 390 17.03 -25.47 -6.95
C THR A 390 16.70 -25.30 -8.45
N GLU A 391 17.10 -24.19 -9.09
CA GLU A 391 16.90 -23.97 -10.53
C GLU A 391 17.91 -24.69 -11.43
N ASP A 392 19.10 -25.08 -10.92
CA ASP A 392 20.14 -25.75 -11.71
C ASP A 392 20.17 -27.27 -11.54
N GLU A 393 19.88 -27.83 -10.36
CA GLU A 393 19.84 -29.30 -10.17
C GLU A 393 18.74 -30.00 -10.98
N CYS A 394 17.68 -29.31 -11.39
CA CYS A 394 16.58 -29.91 -12.15
C CYS A 394 16.88 -30.04 -13.66
N LYS A 395 17.95 -29.40 -14.18
CA LYS A 395 18.34 -29.54 -15.59
C LYS A 395 19.18 -30.79 -15.86
N ASP A 396 19.85 -31.35 -14.86
CA ASP A 396 20.72 -32.51 -15.06
C ASP A 396 19.98 -33.87 -14.96
N GLU A 397 18.86 -33.97 -14.25
CA GLU A 397 18.09 -35.22 -14.19
C GLU A 397 17.28 -35.53 -15.47
N HIS A 398 17.15 -34.59 -16.42
CA HIS A 398 16.36 -34.82 -17.64
C HIS A 398 17.17 -35.21 -18.89
N LYS A 399 18.49 -35.46 -18.75
CA LYS A 399 19.36 -35.96 -19.84
C LYS A 399 19.85 -37.41 -19.69
N LEU A 400 19.62 -38.09 -18.57
CA LEU A 400 19.93 -39.51 -18.41
C LEU A 400 18.65 -40.34 -18.28
N GLY A 401 18.01 -40.63 -19.41
CA GLY A 401 16.79 -41.44 -19.39
C GLY A 401 16.20 -41.71 -20.75
N ASN A 402 17.00 -42.22 -21.69
CA ASN A 402 16.51 -43.01 -22.82
C ASN A 402 17.65 -43.80 -23.46
N GLY A 403 17.60 -45.13 -23.32
CA GLY A 403 18.58 -46.04 -23.90
C GLY A 403 18.51 -47.45 -23.33
N LEU A 404 17.36 -48.11 -23.46
CA LEU A 404 17.22 -49.54 -23.19
C LEU A 404 17.70 -50.31 -24.44
N THR A 405 18.84 -50.99 -24.38
CA THR A 405 19.13 -52.14 -25.26
C THR A 405 19.84 -53.24 -24.49
N VAL A 406 19.31 -54.45 -24.69
CA VAL A 406 19.72 -55.75 -24.18
C VAL A 406 21.00 -56.20 -24.89
N GLY A 407 21.92 -56.87 -24.18
CA GLY A 407 22.94 -57.70 -24.85
C GLY A 407 24.22 -58.01 -24.08
N GLU A 408 24.25 -59.21 -23.51
CA GLU A 408 25.41 -60.13 -23.40
C GLU A 408 26.54 -59.95 -22.37
N LYS A 409 26.81 -61.11 -21.73
CA LYS A 409 27.90 -61.51 -20.85
C LYS A 409 29.30 -61.21 -21.39
N LYS A 410 30.21 -60.82 -20.49
CA LYS A 410 31.51 -61.53 -20.35
C LYS A 410 32.22 -61.25 -19.02
N ASP A 411 32.64 -62.34 -18.39
CA ASP A 411 33.62 -62.44 -17.30
C ASP A 411 34.88 -61.60 -17.54
N LYS A 412 35.42 -61.02 -16.44
CA LYS A 412 36.83 -61.21 -16.03
C LYS A 412 37.14 -60.61 -14.64
N ARG A 413 37.37 -61.54 -13.71
CA ARG A 413 38.41 -61.62 -12.66
C ARG A 413 39.34 -60.45 -12.33
N ASN A 414 39.68 -60.44 -11.03
CA ASN A 414 40.81 -59.84 -10.29
C ASN A 414 40.56 -58.41 -9.78
N GLY A 415 40.79 -58.04 -8.52
CA GLY A 415 41.45 -58.67 -7.38
C GLY A 415 41.89 -57.55 -6.40
N PHE A 416 42.14 -57.91 -5.13
CA PHE A 416 42.57 -57.10 -3.95
C PHE A 416 41.44 -56.38 -3.17
N GLN A 417 41.02 -56.80 -1.96
CA GLN A 417 41.67 -56.77 -0.62
C GLN A 417 42.20 -55.36 -0.24
N CYS A 418 41.92 -54.74 0.91
CA CYS A 418 41.64 -55.26 2.25
C CYS A 418 41.05 -54.18 3.20
N SER A 419 40.32 -54.65 4.23
CA SER A 419 40.27 -54.20 5.66
C SER A 419 39.81 -52.79 6.07
N SER A 420 38.55 -52.72 6.58
CA SER A 420 38.14 -52.53 8.00
C SER A 420 38.45 -51.23 8.81
N PRO A 421 37.60 -50.89 9.83
CA PRO A 421 37.18 -49.52 10.22
C PRO A 421 37.53 -49.16 11.70
N PRO A 422 36.73 -48.41 12.48
CA PRO A 422 36.36 -46.98 12.47
C PRO A 422 36.90 -46.22 13.73
N GLU A 423 36.91 -44.87 13.73
CA GLU A 423 37.09 -44.10 14.99
C GLU A 423 35.96 -43.06 15.21
N ASN A 424 35.21 -43.32 16.28
CA ASN A 424 34.33 -42.38 16.97
C ASN A 424 35.18 -41.38 17.76
N ILE A 425 34.90 -40.07 17.64
CA ILE A 425 35.25 -39.11 18.70
C ILE A 425 34.04 -38.19 18.96
N CYS A 426 33.34 -38.49 20.04
CA CYS A 426 32.56 -37.52 20.81
C CYS A 426 33.49 -36.41 21.30
N ARG A 427 33.09 -35.15 21.11
CA ARG A 427 33.58 -34.06 21.95
C ARG A 427 32.43 -33.21 22.44
N SER A 428 32.10 -33.42 23.70
CA SER A 428 31.36 -32.46 24.52
C SER A 428 32.15 -31.15 24.62
N LYS A 429 31.46 -30.03 24.62
CA LYS A 429 31.86 -28.85 25.42
C LYS A 429 30.60 -28.12 25.88
N THR A 430 30.60 -27.90 27.18
CA THR A 430 29.59 -27.25 28.01
C THR A 430 30.15 -25.89 28.45
N VAL A 431 29.25 -24.92 28.72
CA VAL A 431 29.43 -23.68 29.53
C VAL A 431 30.34 -22.61 28.87
N TYR A 432 29.94 -21.34 28.68
CA TYR A 432 29.15 -20.41 29.51
C TYR A 432 28.01 -19.73 28.77
#